data_AF-A0A6G1EKY1-F1
#
_entry.id   AF-A0A6G1EKY1-F1
#
_cell.length_a   1.000
_cell.length_b   1.000
_cell.length_c   1.000
_cell.angle_alpha   90.00
_cell.angle_beta   90.00
_cell.angle_gamma   90.00
#
_symmetry.space_group_name_H-M   'P 1'
#
loop_
_entity.id
_entity.type
_entity.pdbx_description
1 polymer ?
#
loop_
_entity_poly.entity_id
_entity_poly.type
_entity_poly.pdbx_seq_one_letter_code
_entity_poly.pdbx_strand_id
1 'polypeptide(L)'
;MFVPLYPGMHHHHRLVPRAHPAVPGFPPFHRFVTKGFVSDAESSKLLVQVVSDPSLTKSGVYWSWNKDSASFENQLSLEASDLEKARKLWNISDKPVGLA
;
A
#
# COMPACT_ATOMS: atom_id res chain seq x y z
N MET A 1 -12.42 1.05 12.40
CA MET A 1 -11.94 1.92 11.31
C MET A 1 -11.11 1.06 10.37
N PHE A 2 -11.40 1.09 9.07
CA PHE A 2 -10.67 0.31 8.06
C PHE A 2 -9.91 1.26 7.14
N VAL A 3 -8.59 1.08 7.10
CA VAL A 3 -7.68 1.95 6.36
C VAL A 3 -6.64 1.12 5.61
N PRO A 4 -6.71 1.06 4.27
CA PRO A 4 -5.61 0.57 3.45
C PRO A 4 -4.47 1.61 3.40
N LEU A 5 -3.22 1.11 3.44
CA LEU A 5 -1.99 1.91 3.46
C LEU A 5 -1.01 1.40 2.40
N TYR A 6 -0.45 2.31 1.61
CA TYR A 6 0.75 2.06 0.81
C TYR A 6 1.92 2.92 1.31
N PRO A 7 2.90 2.31 2.01
CA PRO A 7 3.98 3.06 2.63
C PRO A 7 5.17 3.33 1.69
N GLY A 8 5.10 2.90 0.42
CA GLY A 8 6.15 3.07 -0.60
C GLY A 8 6.79 1.74 -1.04
N MET A 9 7.72 1.84 -2.01
CA MET A 9 8.47 0.68 -2.50
C MET A 9 9.64 0.34 -1.57
N HIS A 10 9.69 -0.91 -1.12
CA HIS A 10 10.77 -1.47 -0.30
C HIS A 10 11.41 -2.66 -1.03
N HIS A 11 12.74 -2.69 -1.14
CA HIS A 11 13.46 -3.80 -1.80
C HIS A 11 14.34 -4.62 -0.85
N HIS A 12 14.37 -4.31 0.45
CA HIS A 12 15.22 -5.05 1.39
C HIS A 12 14.58 -6.31 1.99
N HIS A 13 13.30 -6.58 1.73
CA HIS A 13 12.60 -7.74 2.27
C HIS A 13 12.34 -8.85 1.25
N ARG A 14 12.30 -10.10 1.74
CA ARG A 14 11.97 -11.35 1.03
C ARG A 14 10.57 -11.37 0.35
N LEU A 15 9.77 -10.30 0.49
CA LEU A 15 8.42 -10.15 -0.06
C LEU A 15 8.40 -9.91 -1.58
N VAL A 16 9.55 -9.59 -2.19
CA VAL A 16 9.74 -9.64 -3.64
C VAL A 16 10.67 -10.81 -3.97
N PRO A 17 10.22 -12.08 -3.83
CA PRO A 17 11.03 -13.22 -4.23
C PRO A 17 11.17 -13.20 -5.76
N ARG A 18 12.27 -12.59 -6.26
CA ARG A 18 12.62 -12.49 -7.69
C ARG A 18 11.39 -12.34 -8.60
N ALA A 19 10.60 -11.31 -8.38
CA ALA A 19 9.58 -10.95 -9.35
C ALA A 19 10.31 -10.42 -10.61
N HIS A 20 10.36 -11.27 -11.63
CA HIS A 20 10.82 -11.00 -13.00
C HIS A 20 12.36 -11.06 -13.17
N PRO A 21 12.87 -11.48 -14.35
CA PRO A 21 14.29 -11.30 -14.67
C PRO A 21 14.64 -9.84 -14.41
N ALA A 22 15.61 -9.61 -13.52
CA ALA A 22 15.96 -8.29 -13.04
C ALA A 22 16.13 -7.35 -14.25
N VAL A 23 15.19 -6.41 -14.43
CA VAL A 23 15.36 -5.37 -15.44
C VAL A 23 16.61 -4.59 -15.02
N PRO A 24 17.69 -4.57 -15.82
CA PRO A 24 18.92 -3.91 -15.43
C PRO A 24 18.64 -2.46 -15.06
N GLY A 25 19.04 -2.06 -13.85
CA GLY A 25 18.82 -0.72 -13.33
C GLY A 25 17.50 -0.47 -12.58
N PHE A 26 16.61 -1.46 -12.44
CA PHE A 26 15.32 -1.26 -11.77
C PHE A 26 15.44 -0.78 -10.30
N PRO A 27 16.30 -1.35 -9.42
CA PRO A 27 16.45 -0.83 -8.07
C PRO A 27 17.11 0.56 -7.99
N PRO A 28 18.21 0.85 -8.72
CA PRO A 28 18.77 2.20 -8.81
C PRO A 28 17.81 3.23 -9.42
N PHE A 29 17.04 2.86 -10.44
CA PHE A 29 16.07 3.75 -11.10
C PHE A 29 14.97 4.18 -10.13
N HIS A 30 14.41 3.24 -9.38
CA HIS A 30 13.38 3.59 -8.39
C HIS A 30 13.94 4.42 -7.23
N ARG A 31 15.17 4.13 -6.78
CA ARG A 31 15.85 4.88 -5.72
C ARG A 31 16.25 6.30 -6.12
N PHE A 32 16.86 6.47 -7.30
CA PHE A 32 17.49 7.72 -7.70
C PHE A 32 16.67 8.55 -8.70
N VAL A 33 15.85 7.90 -9.54
CA VAL A 33 15.08 8.59 -10.60
C VAL A 33 13.64 8.85 -10.14
N THR A 34 12.85 7.80 -9.85
CA THR A 34 11.47 8.00 -9.36
C THR A 34 11.45 8.54 -7.92
N LYS A 35 12.53 8.27 -7.18
CA LYS A 35 12.68 8.56 -5.74
C LYS A 35 11.48 8.07 -4.92
N GLY A 36 10.87 6.95 -5.34
CA GLY A 36 9.74 6.31 -4.67
C GLY A 36 10.17 5.25 -3.64
N PHE A 37 11.48 5.16 -3.40
CA PHE A 37 12.06 4.22 -2.46
C PHE A 37 11.99 4.78 -1.03
N VAL A 38 11.42 4.00 -0.13
CA VAL A 38 11.27 4.34 1.29
C VAL A 38 12.05 3.30 2.11
N SER A 39 12.68 3.71 3.21
CA SER A 39 13.36 2.75 4.10
C SER A 39 12.35 2.03 4.99
N ASP A 40 12.72 0.88 5.59
CA ASP A 40 11.83 0.16 6.51
C ASP A 40 11.47 1.00 7.74
N ALA A 41 12.42 1.83 8.22
CA ALA A 41 12.19 2.75 9.33
C ALA A 41 11.18 3.86 8.95
N GLU A 42 11.29 4.41 7.74
CA GLU A 42 10.33 5.41 7.25
C GLU A 42 8.94 4.79 7.05
N SER A 43 8.86 3.58 6.47
CA SER A 43 7.61 2.80 6.34
C SER A 43 6.90 2.62 7.69
N SER A 44 7.67 2.24 8.71
CA SER A 44 7.17 1.99 10.05
C SER A 44 6.64 3.27 10.70
N LYS A 45 7.29 4.41 10.48
CA LYS A 45 6.78 5.72 10.95
C LYS A 45 5.45 6.07 10.31
N LEU A 46 5.27 5.84 9.01
CA LEU A 46 4.01 6.09 8.32
C LEU A 46 2.88 5.21 8.86
N LEU A 47 3.16 3.92 9.13
CA LEU A 47 2.19 3.02 9.75
C LEU A 47 1.78 3.51 11.14
N VAL A 48 2.75 3.92 11.97
CA VAL A 48 2.46 4.50 13.30
C VAL A 48 1.63 5.77 13.20
N GLN A 49 1.92 6.63 12.21
CA GLN A 49 1.16 7.85 11.97
C GLN A 49 -0.30 7.53 11.62
N VAL A 50 -0.58 6.57 10.72
CA VAL A 50 -1.95 6.17 10.36
C VAL A 50 -2.76 5.70 11.56
N VAL A 51 -2.12 4.96 12.47
CA VAL A 51 -2.80 4.39 13.64
C VAL A 51 -3.01 5.43 14.75
N SER A 52 -2.10 6.41 14.87
CA SER A 52 -2.05 7.31 16.04
C SER A 52 -2.54 8.73 15.77
N ASP A 53 -2.52 9.19 14.51
CA ASP A 53 -2.86 10.56 14.14
C ASP A 53 -4.39 10.75 14.03
N PRO A 54 -5.01 11.61 14.86
CA PRO A 54 -6.45 11.87 14.81
C PRO A 54 -6.92 12.42 13.46
N SER A 55 -6.05 13.08 12.69
CA SER A 55 -6.37 13.64 11.38
C SER A 55 -6.54 12.56 10.29
N LEU A 56 -6.05 11.34 10.53
CA LEU A 56 -6.11 10.21 9.60
C LEU A 56 -7.23 9.21 9.91
N THR A 57 -8.25 9.63 10.69
CA THR A 57 -9.32 8.76 11.20
C THR A 57 -10.44 8.41 10.22
N LYS A 58 -10.38 8.94 8.99
CA LYS A 58 -11.43 8.74 7.98
C LYS A 58 -11.39 7.30 7.45
N SER A 59 -12.48 6.56 7.65
CA SER A 59 -12.63 5.18 7.18
C SER A 59 -12.94 5.13 5.67
N GLY A 60 -12.46 4.08 5.00
CA GLY A 60 -12.72 3.87 3.56
C GLY A 60 -11.84 4.71 2.64
N VAL A 61 -10.80 5.36 3.17
CA VAL A 61 -9.86 6.18 2.43
C VAL A 61 -8.54 5.44 2.26
N TYR A 62 -7.97 5.55 1.06
CA TYR A 62 -6.63 5.07 0.78
C TYR A 62 -5.63 6.19 1.02
N TRP A 63 -4.90 6.13 2.13
CA TRP A 63 -3.90 7.16 2.43
C TRP A 63 -2.60 6.90 1.66
N SER A 64 -2.02 7.99 1.16
CA SER A 64 -0.71 7.99 0.50
C SER A 64 0.13 9.16 1.00
N TRP A 65 1.45 9.05 0.89
CA TRP A 65 2.40 10.08 1.31
C TRP A 65 3.23 10.54 0.12
N ASN A 66 3.56 11.83 0.11
CA ASN A 66 4.58 12.38 -0.76
C ASN A 66 5.92 12.50 0.00
N LYS A 67 6.97 12.96 -0.69
CA LYS A 67 8.33 13.11 -0.12
C LYS A 67 8.40 14.11 1.02
N ASP A 68 7.47 15.05 1.08
CA ASP A 68 7.42 16.11 2.08
C ASP A 68 6.63 15.67 3.33
N SER A 69 6.33 14.35 3.43
CA SER A 69 5.59 13.73 4.53
C SER A 69 4.14 14.21 4.68
N ALA A 70 3.60 14.90 3.67
CA ALA A 70 2.19 15.26 3.64
C ALA A 70 1.38 14.03 3.20
N SER A 71 0.48 13.59 4.09
CA SER A 71 -0.53 12.57 3.80
C SER A 71 -1.67 13.15 2.97
N PHE A 72 -2.19 12.40 2.01
CA PHE A 72 -3.35 12.77 1.21
C PHE A 72 -4.23 11.56 0.90
N GLU A 73 -5.51 11.84 0.60
CA GLU A 73 -6.45 10.82 0.14
C GLU A 73 -6.13 10.49 -1.33
N ASN A 74 -5.71 9.24 -1.58
CA ASN A 74 -5.38 8.80 -2.92
C ASN A 74 -6.65 8.41 -3.70
N GLN A 75 -6.67 8.70 -4.99
CA GLN A 75 -7.74 8.25 -5.86
C GLN A 75 -7.55 6.76 -6.17
N LEU A 76 -8.58 5.96 -5.90
CA LEU A 76 -8.58 4.54 -6.22
C LEU A 76 -8.66 4.35 -7.74
N SER A 77 -8.03 3.28 -8.22
CA SER A 77 -8.26 2.80 -9.58
C SER A 77 -9.71 2.34 -9.75
N LEU A 78 -10.21 2.36 -11.00
CA LEU A 78 -11.57 1.89 -11.32
C LEU A 78 -11.85 0.48 -10.78
N GLU A 79 -10.86 -0.40 -10.89
CA GLU A 79 -10.96 -1.77 -10.39
C GLU A 79 -10.99 -1.85 -8.86
N ALA A 80 -10.15 -1.06 -8.18
CA ALA A 80 -10.14 -1.00 -6.72
C ALA A 80 -11.41 -0.35 -6.13
N SER A 81 -12.11 0.46 -6.92
CA SER A 81 -13.38 1.10 -6.55
C SER A 81 -14.64 0.28 -6.90
N ASP A 82 -14.49 -0.88 -7.55
CA ASP A 82 -15.62 -1.72 -7.97
C ASP A 82 -16.23 -2.50 -6.79
N LEU A 83 -17.38 -2.03 -6.32
CA LEU A 83 -18.08 -2.62 -5.17
C LEU A 83 -18.64 -4.03 -5.45
N GLU A 84 -19.07 -4.31 -6.68
CA GLU A 84 -19.59 -5.62 -7.04
C GLU A 84 -18.47 -6.66 -7.05
N LYS A 85 -17.31 -6.28 -7.59
CA LYS A 85 -16.10 -7.10 -7.55
C LYS A 85 -15.62 -7.33 -6.11
N ALA A 86 -15.63 -6.30 -5.26
CA ALA A 86 -15.28 -6.44 -3.84
C ALA A 86 -16.22 -7.40 -3.09
N ARG A 87 -17.53 -7.31 -3.32
CA ARG A 87 -18.53 -8.22 -2.73
C ARG A 87 -18.33 -9.66 -3.20
N LYS A 88 -18.09 -9.85 -4.49
CA LYS A 88 -17.82 -11.17 -5.06
C LYS A 88 -16.55 -11.78 -4.46
N LEU A 89 -15.49 -10.98 -4.31
CA LEU A 89 -14.23 -11.41 -3.69
C LEU A 89 -14.47 -11.88 -2.24
N TRP A 90 -15.20 -11.11 -1.44
CA TRP A 90 -15.56 -11.50 -0.08
C TRP A 90 -16.25 -12.87 -0.02
N ASN A 91 -17.33 -13.05 -0.81
CA ASN A 91 -18.10 -14.30 -0.83
C ASN A 91 -17.29 -15.53 -1.28
N ILE A 92 -16.27 -15.32 -2.12
CA ILE A 92 -15.37 -16.40 -2.54
C ILE A 92 -14.36 -16.70 -1.42
N SER A 93 -13.83 -15.68 -0.75
CA SER A 93 -12.85 -15.80 0.34
C SER A 93 -13.43 -16.37 1.63
N ASP A 94 -14.72 -16.19 1.89
CA ASP A 94 -15.40 -16.67 3.11
C ASP A 94 -15.47 -18.20 3.20
N LYS A 95 -15.67 -18.86 2.05
CA LYS A 95 -15.79 -20.32 1.92
C LYS A 95 -14.54 -21.09 2.37
N PRO A 96 -13.31 -20.79 1.88
CA PRO A 96 -12.11 -21.54 2.27
C PRO A 96 -11.70 -21.33 3.74
N VAL A 97 -12.19 -20.28 4.40
CA VAL A 97 -11.89 -20.01 5.82
C VAL A 97 -12.98 -20.50 6.77
N GLY A 98 -14.02 -21.15 6.26
CA GLY A 98 -15.07 -21.81 7.05
C GLY A 98 -16.00 -20.84 7.80
N LEU A 99 -16.11 -19.61 7.31
CA LEU A 99 -16.98 -18.57 7.88
C LEU A 99 -18.36 -18.50 7.18
N ALA A 100 -18.54 -19.28 6.09
CA ALA A 100 -19.77 -19.47 5.32
C ALA A 100 -20.03 -20.93 4.98
#